data_AF-A0A9K3MZT8-F1
#
_entry.id   AF-A0A9K3MZT8-F1
#
_cell.length_a   1.000
_cell.length_b   1.000
_cell.length_c   1.000
_cell.angle_alpha   90.00
_cell.angle_beta   90.00
_cell.angle_gamma   90.00
#
_symmetry.space_group_name_H-M   'P 1'
#
loop_
_entity.id
_entity.type
_entity.pdbx_description
1 polymer ?
#
loop_
_entity_poly.entity_id
_entity_poly.type
_entity_poly.pdbx_seq_one_letter_code
_entity_poly.pdbx_strand_id
1 'polypeptide(L)'
;MRRNHGNDLCFSFFFMVSPNLIVFILNCYFFYCFRLYYTKVQLGSPSKDYYLINTGSDVLWVGCTPCNGCPTSSSLQIPMEFYDPSSSSKSHAISFADQRCSRAVESSDSSCLNNQCTYKFKYGDGNGTSGYYVSDLMHFETIAEGSRELSSSADVVFGTTQMGDLTKSDRAINGILGLGQNGLSIISQLSSQGAGPDAFSHCLIGSEDGGGILVIGQIVEANMVYTPLIQLQPRYNINLQSISINGQRCPLTHRLLRYQTTKVEVEPLLIQEQLCHALLHC
;
A
#
# COMPACT_ATOMS: atom_id res chain seq x y z
N MET A 1 21.53 22.14 0.08
CA MET A 1 20.94 23.17 -0.80
C MET A 1 19.48 23.31 -0.42
N ARG A 2 19.06 24.46 0.10
CA ARG A 2 17.64 24.75 0.36
C ARG A 2 16.96 25.05 -0.97
N ARG A 3 15.92 24.28 -1.33
CA ARG A 3 14.88 24.73 -2.27
C ARG A 3 13.54 24.65 -1.56
N ASN A 4 12.91 25.81 -1.41
CA ASN A 4 11.50 25.95 -1.10
C ASN A 4 10.70 25.45 -2.31
N HIS A 5 10.00 24.32 -2.19
CA HIS A 5 8.79 24.06 -2.97
C HIS A 5 7.71 23.55 -2.03
N GLY A 6 6.68 24.38 -1.85
CA GLY A 6 5.66 24.24 -0.80
C GLY A 6 4.49 23.32 -1.14
N ASN A 7 4.70 22.25 -1.92
CA ASN A 7 3.63 21.32 -2.30
C ASN A 7 3.97 19.83 -2.05
N ASP A 8 5.04 19.53 -1.32
CA ASP A 8 5.39 18.14 -1.01
C ASP A 8 4.72 17.71 0.30
N LEU A 9 3.87 16.69 0.25
CA LEU A 9 3.23 16.10 1.42
C LEU A 9 4.04 14.89 1.90
N CYS A 10 4.73 15.05 3.03
CA CYS A 10 5.37 13.92 3.73
C CYS A 10 4.59 13.55 5.00
N PHE A 11 4.32 12.25 5.21
CA PHE A 11 3.68 11.69 6.41
C PHE A 11 4.55 10.57 7.02
N SER A 12 4.60 10.49 8.35
CA SER A 12 5.36 9.47 9.10
C SER A 12 4.65 9.14 10.43
N PHE A 13 4.94 8.01 11.06
CA PHE A 13 4.36 7.57 12.34
C PHE A 13 5.45 7.03 13.31
N PHE A 14 5.46 7.54 14.57
CA PHE A 14 6.15 7.13 15.83
C PHE A 14 7.65 6.74 15.90
N PHE A 15 8.29 7.16 17.02
CA PHE A 15 9.74 7.35 17.36
C PHE A 15 10.76 6.18 17.23
N MET A 16 12.02 6.60 17.00
CA MET A 16 13.33 5.92 16.83
C MET A 16 13.71 5.70 15.36
N VAL A 17 14.79 6.37 14.90
CA VAL A 17 15.54 5.97 13.70
C VAL A 17 15.98 4.54 13.95
N SER A 18 15.20 3.62 13.42
CA SER A 18 15.43 2.21 13.63
C SER A 18 16.59 1.79 12.73
N PRO A 19 17.51 0.95 13.22
CA PRO A 19 18.45 0.30 12.31
C PRO A 19 17.63 -0.51 11.28
N ASN A 20 18.05 -0.46 10.01
CA ASN A 20 17.45 -1.17 8.87
C ASN A 20 16.15 -0.55 8.34
N LEU A 21 16.26 0.63 7.72
CA LEU A 21 15.17 1.22 6.94
C LEU A 21 15.09 0.51 5.58
N ILE A 22 13.90 0.09 5.16
CA ILE A 22 13.68 -0.46 3.82
C ILE A 22 13.15 0.65 2.93
N VAL A 23 13.82 0.91 1.81
CA VAL A 23 13.50 2.06 0.95
C VAL A 23 12.96 1.61 -0.41
N PHE A 24 11.89 2.28 -0.83
CA PHE A 24 11.23 2.08 -2.11
C PHE A 24 11.12 3.42 -2.83
N ILE A 25 11.54 3.45 -4.09
CA ILE A 25 11.30 4.60 -4.97
C ILE A 25 9.87 4.53 -5.48
N LEU A 26 9.13 5.63 -5.30
CA LEU A 26 7.80 5.80 -5.84
C LEU A 26 7.89 6.50 -7.18
N ASN A 27 7.23 5.91 -8.17
CA ASN A 27 6.98 6.53 -9.46
C ASN A 27 5.54 7.03 -9.48
N CYS A 28 5.27 8.08 -10.25
CA CYS A 28 3.94 8.65 -10.39
C CYS A 28 3.48 8.56 -11.84
N TYR A 29 2.20 8.25 -12.02
CA TYR A 29 1.53 8.39 -13.30
C TYR A 29 0.35 9.35 -13.16
N PHE A 30 0.26 10.29 -14.10
CA PHE A 30 -0.81 11.28 -14.16
C PHE A 30 -1.92 10.79 -15.09
N PHE A 31 -3.12 10.55 -14.53
CA PHE A 31 -4.28 10.10 -15.28
C PHE A 31 -5.45 11.06 -15.07
N TYR A 32 -5.72 11.89 -16.09
CA TYR A 32 -6.73 12.96 -16.07
C TYR A 32 -6.55 13.96 -14.90
N CYS A 33 -7.22 13.71 -13.77
CA CYS A 33 -7.23 14.56 -12.57
C CYS A 33 -6.71 13.80 -11.32
N PHE A 34 -6.24 12.56 -11.50
CA PHE A 34 -5.75 11.71 -10.42
C PHE A 34 -4.27 11.36 -10.64
N ARG A 35 -3.53 11.30 -9.53
CA ARG A 35 -2.16 10.80 -9.46
C ARG A 35 -2.18 9.40 -8.87
N LEU A 36 -1.44 8.48 -9.49
CA LEU A 36 -1.23 7.13 -8.99
C LEU A 36 0.25 6.94 -8.67
N TYR A 37 0.55 6.59 -7.43
CA TYR A 37 1.90 6.27 -6.99
C TYR A 37 2.10 4.76 -6.93
N TYR A 38 3.15 4.28 -7.57
CA TYR A 38 3.50 2.86 -7.60
C TYR A 38 4.99 2.66 -7.33
N THR A 39 5.34 1.46 -6.88
CA THR A 39 6.73 1.08 -6.62
C THR A 39 7.04 -0.29 -7.18
N LYS A 40 8.33 -0.56 -7.34
CA LYS A 40 8.84 -1.84 -7.77
C LYS A 40 9.11 -2.72 -6.55
N VAL A 41 8.57 -3.92 -6.56
CA VAL A 41 8.79 -4.96 -5.56
C VAL A 41 9.35 -6.20 -6.25
N GLN A 42 10.36 -6.81 -5.63
CA GLN A 42 10.99 -8.02 -6.15
C GLN A 42 10.48 -9.24 -5.39
N LEU A 43 9.89 -10.21 -6.10
CA LEU A 43 9.37 -11.44 -5.52
C LEU A 43 9.98 -12.67 -6.22
N GLY A 44 10.11 -13.76 -5.47
CA GLY A 44 10.47 -15.07 -6.01
C GLY A 44 11.96 -15.42 -5.92
N SER A 45 12.26 -16.66 -6.32
CA SER A 45 13.60 -17.24 -6.37
C SER A 45 13.76 -18.09 -7.64
N PRO A 46 14.26 -17.52 -8.76
CA PRO A 46 14.90 -16.20 -8.90
C PRO A 46 13.92 -15.03 -8.78
N SER A 47 14.43 -13.85 -8.40
CA SER A 47 13.60 -12.66 -8.22
C SER A 47 13.13 -12.08 -9.55
N LYS A 48 11.88 -11.59 -9.55
CA LYS A 48 11.25 -10.86 -10.66
C LYS A 48 10.67 -9.55 -10.16
N ASP A 49 10.66 -8.55 -11.04
CA ASP A 49 10.16 -7.21 -10.75
C ASP A 49 8.62 -7.13 -10.95
N TYR A 50 7.91 -6.64 -9.94
CA TYR A 50 6.48 -6.36 -9.97
C TYR A 50 6.23 -4.90 -9.58
N TYR A 51 5.46 -4.17 -10.39
CA TYR A 51 5.07 -2.80 -10.11
C TYR A 51 3.72 -2.81 -9.40
N LEU A 52 3.69 -2.28 -8.17
CA LEU A 52 2.54 -2.34 -7.28
C LEU A 52 2.09 -0.95 -6.86
N ILE A 53 0.77 -0.72 -6.87
CA ILE A 53 0.18 0.51 -6.33
C ILE A 53 0.02 0.36 -4.83
N ASN A 54 0.39 1.41 -4.09
CA ASN A 54 0.16 1.47 -2.66
C ASN A 54 -1.26 1.96 -2.38
N THR A 55 -2.18 1.07 -2.00
CA THR A 55 -3.58 1.45 -1.78
C THR A 55 -3.97 1.67 -0.32
N GLY A 56 -3.04 1.40 0.61
CA GLY A 56 -3.38 1.26 2.03
C GLY A 56 -4.33 0.09 2.32
N SER A 57 -4.49 -0.87 1.40
CA SER A 57 -5.11 -2.17 1.68
C SER A 57 -4.26 -2.98 2.66
N ASP A 58 -4.88 -3.95 3.33
CA ASP A 58 -4.14 -4.81 4.27
C ASP A 58 -3.25 -5.84 3.57
N VAL A 59 -3.53 -6.20 2.33
CA VAL A 59 -2.94 -7.39 1.70
C VAL A 59 -2.21 -7.00 0.41
N LEU A 60 -0.95 -7.43 0.31
CA LEU A 60 -0.21 -7.45 -0.95
C LEU A 60 -0.78 -8.54 -1.85
N TRP A 61 -1.08 -8.22 -3.10
CA TRP A 61 -1.39 -9.22 -4.10
C TRP A 61 -0.82 -8.86 -5.47
N VAL A 62 -0.56 -9.88 -6.28
CA VAL A 62 -0.08 -9.77 -7.65
C VAL A 62 -0.93 -10.61 -8.59
N GLY A 63 -1.00 -10.24 -9.88
CA GLY A 63 -1.54 -11.09 -10.94
C GLY A 63 -0.78 -12.41 -10.98
N CYS A 64 -1.50 -13.53 -11.17
CA CYS A 64 -0.91 -14.87 -11.19
C CYS A 64 -1.18 -15.58 -12.52
N THR A 65 -0.28 -16.46 -12.96
CA THR A 65 -0.54 -17.39 -14.06
C THR A 65 -1.12 -18.70 -13.53
N PRO A 66 -2.17 -19.25 -14.15
CA PRO A 66 -3.05 -18.60 -15.12
C PRO A 66 -3.97 -17.57 -14.46
N CYS A 67 -4.32 -16.49 -15.17
CA CYS A 67 -5.39 -15.57 -14.75
C CYS A 67 -6.48 -15.44 -15.81
N ASN A 68 -7.74 -15.51 -15.37
CA ASN A 68 -8.91 -15.22 -16.17
C ASN A 68 -9.40 -13.78 -15.89
N GLY A 69 -9.53 -12.96 -16.93
CA GLY A 69 -10.00 -11.57 -16.81
C GLY A 69 -8.94 -10.55 -16.34
N CYS A 70 -7.70 -10.96 -16.09
CA CYS A 70 -6.62 -10.01 -15.81
C CYS A 70 -6.19 -9.25 -17.08
N PRO A 71 -5.86 -7.96 -16.98
CA PRO A 71 -5.29 -7.20 -18.09
C PRO A 71 -3.91 -7.73 -18.47
N THR A 72 -3.65 -7.90 -19.76
CA THR A 72 -2.34 -8.33 -20.29
C THR A 72 -1.49 -7.17 -20.80
N SER A 73 -2.04 -5.95 -20.79
CA SER A 73 -1.36 -4.72 -21.17
C SER A 73 -1.80 -3.56 -20.27
N SER A 74 -0.92 -2.56 -20.17
CA SER A 74 -1.14 -1.37 -19.36
C SER A 74 -0.91 -0.11 -20.19
N SER A 75 -1.83 0.85 -20.11
CA SER A 75 -1.64 2.20 -20.66
C SER A 75 -0.54 2.99 -19.95
N LEU A 76 -0.06 2.50 -18.80
CA LEU A 76 1.05 3.08 -18.03
C LEU A 76 2.43 2.74 -18.62
N GLN A 77 2.50 1.96 -19.71
CA GLN A 77 3.74 1.42 -20.29
C GLN A 77 4.56 0.57 -19.31
N ILE A 78 3.90 0.05 -18.28
CA ILE A 78 4.46 -0.89 -17.32
C ILE A 78 4.37 -2.31 -17.91
N PRO A 79 5.46 -3.10 -17.87
CA PRO A 79 5.39 -4.48 -18.30
C PRO A 79 4.46 -5.30 -17.39
N MET A 80 3.51 -6.00 -18.00
CA MET A 80 2.60 -6.89 -17.28
C MET A 80 3.30 -8.22 -16.98
N GLU A 81 3.88 -8.33 -15.78
CA GLU A 81 4.39 -9.58 -15.22
C GLU A 81 3.30 -10.26 -14.38
N PHE A 82 3.19 -11.58 -14.54
CA PHE A 82 2.33 -12.45 -13.75
C PHE A 82 3.19 -13.37 -12.91
N TYR A 83 2.90 -13.46 -11.62
CA TYR A 83 3.57 -14.39 -10.74
C TYR A 83 3.21 -15.83 -11.11
N ASP A 84 4.24 -16.67 -11.24
CA ASP A 84 4.10 -18.09 -11.49
C ASP A 84 4.75 -18.84 -10.32
N PRO A 85 3.94 -19.42 -9.41
CA PRO A 85 4.43 -20.19 -8.27
C PRO A 85 5.39 -21.32 -8.70
N SER A 86 5.17 -21.92 -9.87
CA SER A 86 6.02 -23.02 -10.36
C SER A 86 7.40 -22.57 -10.81
N SER A 87 7.57 -21.27 -11.09
CA SER A 87 8.83 -20.68 -11.52
C SER A 87 9.76 -20.28 -10.37
N SER A 88 9.27 -20.29 -9.13
CA SER A 88 10.05 -19.93 -7.94
C SER A 88 10.29 -21.15 -7.04
N SER A 89 11.57 -21.41 -6.77
CA SER A 89 12.02 -22.52 -5.91
C SER A 89 11.64 -22.36 -4.43
N LYS A 90 11.18 -21.18 -4.01
CA LYS A 90 10.78 -20.85 -2.64
C LYS A 90 9.28 -20.59 -2.49
N SER A 91 8.51 -20.75 -3.57
CA SER A 91 7.06 -20.59 -3.53
C SER A 91 6.40 -21.75 -2.80
N HIS A 92 5.52 -21.42 -1.85
CA HIS A 92 4.70 -22.38 -1.14
C HIS A 92 3.26 -21.87 -1.03
N ALA A 93 2.29 -22.69 -1.46
CA ALA A 93 0.89 -22.37 -1.25
C ALA A 93 0.54 -22.42 0.25
N ILE A 94 -0.18 -21.42 0.73
CA ILE A 94 -0.64 -21.37 2.12
C ILE A 94 -1.86 -22.28 2.26
N SER A 95 -1.73 -23.29 3.12
CA SER A 95 -2.87 -24.16 3.44
C SER A 95 -3.88 -23.45 4.35
N PHE A 96 -5.13 -23.87 4.32
CA PHE A 96 -6.15 -23.27 5.18
C PHE A 96 -5.90 -23.51 6.68
N ALA A 97 -5.19 -24.60 7.02
CA ALA A 97 -4.79 -24.90 8.40
C ALA A 97 -3.55 -24.12 8.86
N ASP A 98 -2.86 -23.40 7.96
CA ASP A 98 -1.72 -22.56 8.32
C ASP A 98 -2.19 -21.36 9.15
N GLN A 99 -1.48 -21.05 10.25
CA GLN A 99 -1.81 -19.92 11.11
C GLN A 99 -1.75 -18.58 10.35
N ARG A 100 -0.98 -18.49 9.26
CA ARG A 100 -0.96 -17.30 8.40
C ARG A 100 -2.30 -17.10 7.69
N CYS A 101 -3.04 -18.17 7.40
CA CYS A 101 -4.39 -18.08 6.82
C CYS A 101 -5.41 -17.48 7.80
N SER A 102 -5.28 -17.75 9.11
CA SER A 102 -6.23 -17.16 10.08
C SER A 102 -6.12 -15.63 10.13
N ARG A 103 -4.92 -15.07 9.91
CA ARG A 103 -4.72 -13.62 9.76
C ARG A 103 -5.32 -13.07 8.47
N ALA A 104 -5.39 -13.90 7.42
CA ALA A 104 -6.02 -13.54 6.16
C ALA A 104 -7.53 -13.29 6.29
N VAL A 105 -8.20 -14.09 7.13
CA VAL A 105 -9.63 -13.96 7.43
C VAL A 105 -9.98 -12.59 8.04
N GLU A 106 -9.04 -11.95 8.74
CA GLU A 106 -9.23 -10.60 9.29
C GLU A 106 -9.14 -9.50 8.22
N SER A 107 -8.45 -9.80 7.11
CA SER A 107 -8.08 -8.81 6.09
C SER A 107 -8.87 -8.95 4.78
N SER A 108 -9.50 -10.10 4.54
CA SER A 108 -10.21 -10.40 3.29
C SER A 108 -11.32 -11.42 3.51
N ASP A 109 -12.19 -11.60 2.51
CA ASP A 109 -13.16 -12.70 2.47
C ASP A 109 -12.41 -14.00 2.14
N SER A 110 -11.71 -14.52 3.14
CA SER A 110 -10.87 -15.71 3.02
C SER A 110 -11.65 -16.99 3.26
N SER A 111 -11.41 -18.02 2.45
CA SER A 111 -12.10 -19.30 2.56
C SER A 111 -11.22 -20.51 2.23
N CYS A 112 -11.67 -21.71 2.60
CA CYS A 112 -11.00 -22.96 2.28
C CYS A 112 -11.51 -23.52 0.96
N LEU A 113 -10.61 -23.67 -0.03
CA LEU A 113 -10.89 -24.41 -1.25
C LEU A 113 -9.77 -25.42 -1.48
N ASN A 114 -10.08 -26.71 -1.54
CA ASN A 114 -9.09 -27.79 -1.72
C ASN A 114 -7.89 -27.69 -0.75
N ASN A 115 -8.15 -27.36 0.52
CA ASN A 115 -7.13 -27.12 1.56
C ASN A 115 -6.22 -25.91 1.33
N GLN A 116 -6.50 -25.05 0.35
CA GLN A 116 -5.79 -23.79 0.13
C GLN A 116 -6.51 -22.63 0.82
N CYS A 117 -5.72 -21.69 1.32
CA CYS A 117 -6.21 -20.41 1.81
C CYS A 117 -6.51 -19.50 0.62
N THR A 118 -7.79 -19.33 0.32
CA THR A 118 -8.26 -18.47 -0.78
C THR A 118 -8.69 -17.11 -0.27
N TYR A 119 -8.73 -16.10 -1.14
CA TYR A 119 -9.27 -14.79 -0.82
C TYR A 119 -10.17 -14.25 -1.93
N LYS A 120 -11.03 -13.31 -1.53
CA LYS A 120 -11.80 -12.46 -2.44
C LYS A 120 -11.79 -11.01 -1.95
N PHE A 121 -11.42 -10.11 -2.85
CA PHE A 121 -11.55 -8.66 -2.65
C PHE A 121 -12.66 -8.11 -3.53
N LYS A 122 -13.45 -7.20 -2.95
CA LYS A 122 -14.35 -6.32 -3.70
C LYS A 122 -13.93 -4.88 -3.45
N TYR A 123 -13.68 -4.14 -4.51
CA TYR A 123 -13.37 -2.73 -4.47
C TYR A 123 -14.65 -1.89 -4.54
N GLY A 124 -14.57 -0.63 -4.13
CA GLY A 124 -15.72 0.27 -4.06
C GLY A 124 -16.37 0.61 -5.40
N ASP A 125 -15.70 0.30 -6.52
CA ASP A 125 -16.19 0.45 -7.88
C ASP A 125 -16.98 -0.78 -8.39
N GLY A 126 -17.14 -1.81 -7.55
CA GLY A 126 -17.84 -3.06 -7.89
C GLY A 126 -16.94 -4.12 -8.51
N ASN A 127 -15.71 -3.78 -8.90
CA ASN A 127 -14.73 -4.74 -9.39
C ASN A 127 -14.15 -5.55 -8.23
N GLY A 128 -13.51 -6.67 -8.56
CA GLY A 128 -12.91 -7.53 -7.53
C GLY A 128 -11.83 -8.43 -8.07
N THR A 129 -11.02 -8.93 -7.15
CA THR A 129 -10.01 -9.96 -7.43
C THR A 129 -10.23 -11.15 -6.52
N SER A 130 -9.85 -12.33 -6.99
CA SER A 130 -9.86 -13.54 -6.18
C SER A 130 -8.75 -14.49 -6.60
N GLY A 131 -8.33 -15.31 -5.66
CA GLY A 131 -7.22 -16.23 -5.81
C GLY A 131 -6.88 -16.91 -4.51
N TYR A 132 -5.61 -17.25 -4.32
CA TYR A 132 -5.11 -17.91 -3.11
C TYR A 132 -3.84 -17.26 -2.60
N TYR A 133 -3.46 -17.59 -1.37
CA TYR A 133 -2.26 -17.09 -0.75
C TYR A 133 -1.08 -18.02 -1.00
N VAL A 134 0.07 -17.42 -1.25
CA VAL A 134 1.38 -18.09 -1.29
C VAL A 134 2.33 -17.39 -0.33
N SER A 135 3.35 -18.10 0.15
CA SER A 135 4.57 -17.49 0.69
C SER A 135 5.72 -17.63 -0.29
N ASP A 136 6.52 -16.58 -0.42
CA ASP A 136 7.78 -16.59 -1.16
C ASP A 136 8.69 -15.46 -0.64
N LEU A 137 9.91 -15.37 -1.14
CA LEU A 137 10.85 -14.30 -0.80
C LEU A 137 10.47 -12.98 -1.47
N MET A 138 10.41 -11.92 -0.66
CA MET A 138 10.48 -10.54 -1.12
C MET A 138 11.90 -10.03 -0.92
N HIS A 139 12.46 -9.42 -1.95
CA HIS A 139 13.80 -8.81 -1.93
C HIS A 139 13.67 -7.30 -1.85
N PHE A 140 14.56 -6.69 -1.07
CA PHE A 140 14.53 -5.26 -0.80
C PHE A 140 15.89 -4.73 -0.37
N GLU A 141 16.06 -3.41 -0.47
CA GLU A 141 17.27 -2.71 -0.06
C GLU A 141 17.07 -2.12 1.33
N THR A 142 18.07 -2.32 2.18
CA THR A 142 18.10 -1.74 3.53
C THR A 142 19.18 -0.68 3.64
N ILE A 143 18.87 0.39 4.36
CA ILE A 143 19.83 1.43 4.75
C ILE A 143 20.09 1.28 6.25
N ALA A 144 21.33 0.96 6.59
CA ALA A 144 21.83 0.92 7.96
C ALA A 144 22.66 2.18 8.30
N GLU A 145 22.81 2.45 9.60
CA GLU A 145 23.70 3.50 10.10
C GLU A 145 25.12 3.28 9.55
N GLY A 146 25.60 4.18 8.68
CA GLY A 146 26.86 3.99 7.94
C GLY A 146 26.74 4.02 6.41
N SER A 147 25.56 4.32 5.85
CA SER A 147 25.31 4.70 4.43
C SER A 147 25.48 3.65 3.34
N ARG A 148 25.68 2.37 3.69
CA ARG A 148 25.76 1.30 2.69
C ARG A 148 24.39 0.64 2.50
N GLU A 149 23.88 0.69 1.27
CA GLU A 149 22.74 -0.11 0.85
C GLU A 149 23.11 -1.59 0.87
N LEU A 150 22.32 -2.38 1.60
CA LEU A 150 22.48 -3.83 1.72
C LEU A 150 21.23 -4.50 1.15
N SER A 151 21.43 -5.35 0.14
CA SER A 151 20.37 -6.23 -0.37
C SER A 151 20.00 -7.26 0.70
N SER A 152 18.71 -7.36 0.98
CA SER A 152 18.13 -8.28 1.95
C SER A 152 16.88 -8.93 1.37
N SER A 153 16.37 -9.95 2.06
CA SER A 153 15.11 -10.60 1.70
C SER A 153 14.41 -11.16 2.93
N ALA A 154 13.09 -11.34 2.83
CA ALA A 154 12.28 -11.95 3.87
C ALA A 154 11.17 -12.81 3.24
N ASP A 155 10.71 -13.84 3.96
CA ASP A 155 9.53 -14.62 3.56
C ASP A 155 8.29 -13.77 3.78
N VAL A 156 7.45 -13.64 2.76
CA VAL A 156 6.21 -12.87 2.82
C VAL A 156 5.07 -13.66 2.21
N VAL A 157 3.90 -13.55 2.83
CA VAL A 157 2.62 -14.05 2.34
C VAL A 157 1.94 -12.98 1.51
N PHE A 158 1.51 -13.35 0.31
CA PHE A 158 0.78 -12.47 -0.58
C PHE A 158 -0.26 -13.24 -1.40
N GLY A 159 -1.25 -12.50 -1.89
CA GLY A 159 -2.29 -13.04 -2.74
C GLY A 159 -1.83 -13.20 -4.19
N THR A 160 -2.18 -14.32 -4.81
CA THR A 160 -1.98 -14.58 -6.23
C THR A 160 -3.33 -14.53 -6.94
N THR A 161 -3.61 -13.44 -7.67
CA THR A 161 -4.89 -13.21 -8.36
C THR A 161 -5.03 -14.13 -9.57
N GLN A 162 -6.02 -15.03 -9.54
CA GLN A 162 -6.37 -15.92 -10.66
C GLN A 162 -7.62 -15.47 -11.41
N MET A 163 -8.45 -14.65 -10.79
CA MET A 163 -9.61 -14.05 -11.42
C MET A 163 -9.69 -12.58 -11.00
N GLY A 164 -9.81 -11.69 -11.96
CA GLY A 164 -10.03 -10.28 -11.69
C GLY A 164 -10.99 -9.70 -12.70
N ASP A 165 -11.91 -8.85 -12.25
CA ASP A 165 -12.54 -7.86 -13.14
C ASP A 165 -11.71 -6.58 -13.15
N LEU A 166 -10.42 -6.75 -13.44
CA LEU A 166 -9.45 -5.65 -13.57
C LEU A 166 -9.31 -5.24 -15.04
N THR A 167 -10.32 -5.55 -15.85
CA THR A 167 -10.29 -5.60 -17.32
C THR A 167 -10.05 -4.25 -18.00
N LYS A 168 -10.00 -3.16 -17.23
CA LYS A 168 -9.67 -1.83 -17.75
C LYS A 168 -8.16 -1.63 -17.76
N SER A 169 -7.58 -1.65 -18.97
CA SER A 169 -6.15 -1.47 -19.22
C SER A 169 -5.63 -0.06 -18.91
N ASP A 170 -6.54 0.91 -18.74
CA ASP A 170 -6.22 2.31 -18.45
C ASP A 170 -5.51 2.51 -17.10
N ARG A 171 -5.68 1.56 -16.17
CA ARG A 171 -5.06 1.56 -14.83
C ARG A 171 -4.43 0.23 -14.46
N ALA A 172 -4.21 -0.65 -15.44
CA ALA A 172 -3.65 -1.97 -15.19
C ALA A 172 -2.22 -1.89 -14.65
N ILE A 173 -1.94 -2.64 -13.59
CA ILE A 173 -0.62 -2.79 -13.00
C ILE A 173 -0.48 -4.22 -12.45
N ASN A 174 0.72 -4.64 -12.04
CA ASN A 174 0.95 -6.03 -11.62
C ASN A 174 0.23 -6.40 -10.32
N GLY A 175 -0.10 -5.42 -9.48
CA GLY A 175 -0.97 -5.62 -8.32
C GLY A 175 -0.96 -4.49 -7.30
N ILE A 176 -1.21 -4.83 -6.04
CA ILE A 176 -1.32 -3.88 -4.93
C ILE A 176 -0.28 -4.21 -3.86
N LEU A 177 0.35 -3.17 -3.33
CA LEU A 177 1.16 -3.22 -2.12
C LEU A 177 0.28 -2.93 -0.90
N GLY A 178 0.16 -3.90 -0.01
CA GLY A 178 -0.67 -3.80 1.19
C GLY A 178 0.07 -3.16 2.37
N LEU A 179 -0.25 -1.90 2.67
CA LEU A 179 0.30 -1.14 3.80
C LEU A 179 -0.68 -0.96 4.96
N GLY A 180 -1.79 -1.71 4.99
CA GLY A 180 -2.83 -1.60 6.01
C GLY A 180 -2.36 -1.99 7.42
N GLN A 181 -3.29 -1.98 8.38
CA GLN A 181 -2.96 -2.16 9.80
C GLN A 181 -3.07 -3.62 10.28
N ASN A 182 -3.55 -4.52 9.42
CA ASN A 182 -3.75 -5.91 9.78
C ASN A 182 -2.47 -6.75 9.64
N GLY A 183 -2.48 -7.93 10.26
CA GLY A 183 -1.30 -8.80 10.38
C GLY A 183 -0.76 -9.42 9.09
N LEU A 184 -1.45 -9.24 7.96
CA LEU A 184 -0.95 -9.60 6.61
C LEU A 184 -0.37 -8.41 5.84
N SER A 185 -0.37 -7.20 6.39
CA SER A 185 0.32 -6.07 5.78
C SER A 185 1.81 -6.38 5.66
N ILE A 186 2.44 -5.84 4.61
CA ILE A 186 3.88 -6.07 4.43
C ILE A 186 4.68 -5.50 5.61
N ILE A 187 4.17 -4.44 6.24
CA ILE A 187 4.74 -3.80 7.43
C ILE A 187 4.77 -4.80 8.59
N SER A 188 3.63 -5.37 8.94
CA SER A 188 3.52 -6.32 10.05
C SER A 188 4.29 -7.61 9.79
N GLN A 189 4.30 -8.10 8.54
CA GLN A 189 5.04 -9.30 8.17
C GLN A 189 6.56 -9.12 8.32
N LEU A 190 7.11 -8.02 7.83
CA LEU A 190 8.54 -7.72 7.94
C LEU A 190 8.93 -7.41 9.38
N SER A 191 8.10 -6.68 10.12
CA SER A 191 8.37 -6.36 11.51
C SER A 191 8.36 -7.59 12.42
N SER A 192 7.41 -8.51 12.23
CA SER A 192 7.35 -9.75 13.01
C SER A 192 8.57 -10.66 12.85
N GLN A 193 9.32 -10.48 11.75
CA GLN A 193 10.55 -11.21 11.45
C GLN A 193 11.82 -10.43 11.85
N GLY A 194 11.67 -9.21 12.38
CA GLY A 194 12.80 -8.33 12.70
C GLY A 194 13.51 -7.77 11.46
N ALA A 195 12.91 -7.87 10.27
CA ALA A 195 13.48 -7.37 9.02
C ALA A 195 13.33 -5.86 8.85
N GLY A 196 12.41 -5.24 9.59
CA GLY A 196 12.21 -3.79 9.61
C GLY A 196 11.30 -3.35 10.76
N PRO A 197 11.09 -2.05 10.94
CA PRO A 197 10.24 -1.53 12.01
C PRO A 197 8.74 -1.69 11.69
N ASP A 198 7.89 -1.73 12.72
CA ASP A 198 6.42 -1.73 12.57
C ASP A 198 5.87 -0.32 12.29
N ALA A 199 6.44 0.33 11.27
CA ALA A 199 6.08 1.67 10.87
C ALA A 199 6.40 1.85 9.39
N PHE A 200 5.79 2.85 8.77
CA PHE A 200 6.21 3.31 7.45
C PHE A 200 6.02 4.83 7.33
N SER A 201 6.80 5.40 6.43
CA SER A 201 6.79 6.82 6.09
C SER A 201 6.71 6.95 4.58
N HIS A 202 6.03 7.96 4.07
CA HIS A 202 6.11 8.30 2.65
C HIS A 202 6.23 9.80 2.46
N CYS A 203 6.93 10.19 1.40
CA CYS A 203 6.87 11.54 0.89
C CYS A 203 6.53 11.50 -0.60
N LEU A 204 5.40 12.10 -0.95
CA LEU A 204 4.88 12.15 -2.30
C LEU A 204 5.13 13.53 -2.89
N ILE A 205 5.66 13.57 -4.11
CA ILE A 205 5.93 14.80 -4.83
C ILE A 205 4.68 15.17 -5.64
N GLY A 206 4.17 16.39 -5.40
CA GLY A 206 2.97 16.94 -6.02
C GLY A 206 3.20 17.67 -7.36
N SER A 207 4.45 17.77 -7.85
CA SER A 207 4.79 18.40 -9.14
C SER A 207 4.41 17.53 -10.35
N GLU A 208 4.36 18.05 -11.58
CA GLU A 208 4.01 17.26 -12.78
C GLU A 208 4.90 16.02 -12.97
N ASP A 209 6.18 16.11 -12.61
CA ASP A 209 7.13 14.99 -12.65
C ASP A 209 6.80 13.91 -11.59
N GLY A 210 6.10 14.29 -10.52
CA GLY A 210 5.64 13.42 -9.46
C GLY A 210 6.77 12.63 -8.78
N GLY A 211 6.43 11.41 -8.35
CA GLY A 211 7.35 10.48 -7.68
C GLY A 211 7.37 10.63 -6.17
N GLY A 212 8.36 10.02 -5.52
CA GLY A 212 8.48 10.07 -4.08
C GLY A 212 9.29 8.93 -3.50
N ILE A 213 9.24 8.79 -2.19
CA ILE A 213 9.90 7.72 -1.45
C ILE A 213 8.89 7.11 -0.48
N LEU A 214 8.85 5.79 -0.44
CA LEU A 214 8.21 5.01 0.61
C LEU A 214 9.31 4.33 1.43
N VAL A 215 9.23 4.44 2.75
CA VAL A 215 10.16 3.81 3.68
C VAL A 215 9.37 2.95 4.64
N ILE A 216 9.74 1.66 4.75
CA ILE A 216 9.33 0.83 5.90
C ILE A 216 10.33 1.13 7.01
N GLY A 217 9.80 1.73 8.06
CA GLY A 217 10.53 2.41 9.10
C GLY A 217 10.11 3.87 9.23
N GLN A 218 10.77 4.54 10.16
CA GLN A 218 10.45 5.91 10.53
C GLN A 218 11.49 6.89 9.99
N ILE A 219 11.01 7.94 9.32
CA ILE A 219 11.78 9.16 9.08
C ILE A 219 11.39 10.19 10.15
N VAL A 220 12.39 10.79 10.80
CA VAL A 220 12.20 11.81 11.84
C VAL A 220 12.67 13.16 11.31
N GLU A 221 11.79 14.15 11.37
CA GLU A 221 12.07 15.55 11.03
C GLU A 221 11.75 16.45 12.22
N ALA A 222 12.53 17.53 12.41
CA ALA A 222 12.48 18.35 13.63
C ALA A 222 11.11 19.02 13.90
N ASN A 223 10.32 19.26 12.85
CA ASN A 223 9.05 19.99 12.91
C ASN A 223 7.83 19.09 12.69
N MET A 224 7.98 17.79 12.88
CA MET A 224 6.91 16.84 12.63
C MET A 224 5.80 16.95 13.68
N VAL A 225 4.55 16.99 13.20
CA VAL A 225 3.34 17.06 14.04
C VAL A 225 2.62 15.73 14.00
N TYR A 226 2.03 15.32 15.13
CA TYR A 226 1.42 14.02 15.29
C TYR A 226 -0.05 14.12 15.70
N THR A 227 -0.82 13.12 15.31
CA THR A 227 -2.20 12.90 15.74
C THR A 227 -2.43 11.41 15.99
N PRO A 228 -3.19 11.02 17.02
CA PRO A 228 -3.44 9.61 17.29
C PRO A 228 -4.29 8.97 16.18
N LEU A 229 -3.86 7.79 15.73
CA LEU A 229 -4.66 6.92 14.88
C LEU A 229 -5.83 6.32 15.67
N ILE A 230 -6.99 6.22 15.01
CA ILE A 230 -8.14 5.50 15.54
C ILE A 230 -7.87 4.00 15.36
N GLN A 231 -7.71 3.31 16.49
CA GLN A 231 -7.44 1.87 16.55
C GLN A 231 -8.61 1.03 16.05
N LEU A 232 -8.32 -0.22 15.66
CA LEU A 232 -9.31 -1.22 15.22
C LEU A 232 -10.17 -0.74 14.04
N GLN A 233 -9.53 -0.06 13.10
CA GLN A 233 -10.14 0.40 11.85
C GLN A 233 -9.45 -0.26 10.67
N PRO A 234 -10.18 -0.64 9.60
CA PRO A 234 -9.60 -1.29 8.42
C PRO A 234 -8.68 -0.35 7.60
N ARG A 235 -8.61 0.93 7.96
CA ARG A 235 -7.78 1.95 7.33
C ARG A 235 -7.22 2.89 8.38
N TYR A 236 -6.14 3.59 8.03
CA TYR A 236 -5.61 4.67 8.83
C TYR A 236 -6.65 5.80 8.93
N ASN A 237 -7.24 5.94 10.11
CA ASN A 237 -8.29 6.92 10.39
C ASN A 237 -7.81 7.85 11.49
N ILE A 238 -8.14 9.13 11.36
CA ILE A 238 -7.83 10.15 12.36
C ILE A 238 -9.10 10.88 12.80
N ASN A 239 -9.03 11.53 13.96
CA ASN A 239 -10.11 12.37 14.45
C ASN A 239 -9.92 13.83 14.01
N LEU A 240 -10.58 14.25 12.94
CA LEU A 240 -10.56 15.64 12.49
C LEU A 240 -11.50 16.49 13.36
N GLN A 241 -11.00 17.56 13.97
CA GLN A 241 -11.77 18.38 14.91
C GLN A 241 -12.43 19.61 14.25
N SER A 242 -11.77 20.20 13.26
CA SER A 242 -12.24 21.36 12.52
C SER A 242 -11.43 21.59 11.26
N ILE A 243 -12.01 22.30 10.30
CA ILE A 243 -11.31 22.87 9.16
C ILE A 243 -11.49 24.38 9.23
N SER A 244 -10.42 25.12 8.94
CA SER A 244 -10.45 26.58 8.85
C SER A 244 -9.88 27.03 7.51
N ILE A 245 -10.56 27.96 6.85
CA ILE A 245 -10.11 28.59 5.60
C ILE A 245 -9.85 30.07 5.90
N ASN A 246 -8.67 30.58 5.56
CA ASN A 246 -8.25 31.96 5.85
C ASN A 246 -8.43 32.37 7.33
N GLY A 247 -8.23 31.42 8.26
CA GLY A 247 -8.41 31.65 9.70
C GLY A 247 -9.86 31.61 10.19
N GLN A 248 -10.85 31.47 9.31
CA GLN A 248 -12.25 31.30 9.68
C GLN A 248 -12.61 29.82 9.77
N ARG A 249 -13.18 29.40 10.90
CA ARG A 249 -13.59 28.01 11.13
C ARG A 249 -14.86 27.70 10.34
N CYS A 250 -14.81 26.68 9.49
CA CYS A 250 -15.97 26.24 8.72
C CYS A 250 -17.06 25.68 9.65
N PRO A 251 -18.35 26.02 9.43
CA PRO A 251 -19.47 25.52 10.24
C PRO A 251 -19.84 24.08 9.87
N LEU A 252 -18.92 23.15 10.14
CA LEU A 252 -19.07 21.73 9.85
C LEU A 252 -19.69 21.01 11.04
N THR A 253 -20.67 20.13 10.77
CA THR A 253 -21.26 19.31 11.83
C THR A 253 -20.28 18.22 12.28
N HIS A 254 -20.33 17.83 13.56
CA HIS A 254 -19.52 16.73 14.09
C HIS A 254 -19.65 15.42 13.30
N ARG A 255 -20.79 15.20 12.63
CA ARG A 255 -21.03 14.01 11.80
C ARG A 255 -20.17 14.00 10.53
N LEU A 256 -19.92 15.16 9.92
CA LEU A 256 -19.08 15.29 8.71
C LEU A 256 -17.58 15.19 9.02
N LEU A 257 -17.19 15.46 10.27
CA LEU A 257 -15.80 15.45 10.71
C LEU A 257 -15.34 14.11 11.30
N ARG A 258 -16.28 13.24 11.68
CA ARG A 258 -15.98 11.95 12.34
C ARG A 258 -15.46 10.94 11.31
N TYR A 259 -14.39 10.24 11.67
CA TYR A 259 -13.77 9.16 10.87
C TYR A 259 -13.26 9.61 9.50
N GLN A 260 -12.36 10.60 9.49
CA GLN A 260 -11.64 10.92 8.26
C GLN A 260 -10.55 9.88 8.02
N THR A 261 -10.64 9.23 6.86
CA THR A 261 -9.65 8.27 6.41
C THR A 261 -8.49 9.01 5.76
N THR A 262 -7.29 8.83 6.30
CA THR A 262 -6.06 9.20 5.59
C THR A 262 -5.84 8.13 4.52
N LYS A 263 -6.05 8.49 3.25
CA LYS A 263 -5.64 7.61 2.15
C LYS A 263 -4.14 7.72 1.97
N VAL A 264 -3.48 6.57 1.94
CA VAL A 264 -2.03 6.45 1.71
C VAL A 264 -1.68 6.59 0.22
N GLU A 265 -2.69 6.59 -0.65
CA GLU A 265 -2.53 6.35 -2.10
C GLU A 265 -2.64 7.59 -3.00
N VAL A 266 -3.32 8.68 -2.57
CA VAL A 266 -3.79 9.70 -3.51
C VAL A 266 -3.66 11.11 -3.00
N GLU A 267 -3.01 11.95 -3.80
CA GLU A 267 -3.35 13.37 -3.89
C GLU A 267 -4.41 13.59 -4.98
N PRO A 268 -5.43 14.44 -4.74
CA PRO A 268 -5.71 15.16 -3.49
C PRO A 268 -6.46 14.30 -2.47
N LEU A 269 -6.47 14.76 -1.21
CA LEU A 269 -7.29 14.23 -0.13
C LEU A 269 -8.71 14.00 -0.66
N LEU A 270 -9.17 12.74 -0.73
CA LEU A 270 -10.54 12.46 -1.17
C LEU A 270 -11.48 12.80 -0.02
N ILE A 271 -11.84 14.07 0.06
CA ILE A 271 -12.83 14.60 0.99
C ILE A 271 -14.19 14.03 0.59
N GLN A 272 -14.97 13.51 1.54
CA GLN A 272 -16.35 13.08 1.26
C GLN A 272 -17.09 14.18 0.50
N GLU A 273 -17.89 13.83 -0.51
CA GLU A 273 -18.60 14.80 -1.35
C GLU A 273 -19.38 15.84 -0.53
N GLN A 274 -20.01 15.40 0.56
CA GLN A 274 -20.71 16.26 1.52
C GLN A 274 -19.78 17.25 2.26
N LEU A 275 -18.56 16.82 2.59
CA LEU A 275 -17.55 17.68 3.21
C LEU A 275 -16.95 18.64 2.16
N CYS A 276 -16.77 18.21 0.91
CA CYS A 276 -16.35 19.09 -0.19
C CYS A 276 -17.38 20.20 -0.43
N HIS A 277 -18.66 19.84 -0.52
CA HIS A 277 -19.75 20.82 -0.66
C HIS A 277 -19.83 21.78 0.52
N ALA A 278 -19.61 21.31 1.75
CA ALA A 278 -19.60 22.18 2.93
C ALA A 278 -18.39 23.13 2.96
N LEU A 279 -17.24 22.71 2.42
CA LEU A 279 -16.04 23.55 2.30
C LEU A 279 -16.19 24.67 1.26
N LEU A 280 -16.97 24.45 0.19
CA LEU A 280 -17.29 25.50 -0.79
C LEU A 280 -18.10 26.66 -0.20
N HIS A 281 -18.70 26.49 0.98
CA HIS A 281 -19.58 27.46 1.64
C HIS A 281 -19.00 28.02 2.96
N CYS A 282 -17.69 27.89 3.20
CA CYS A 282 -17.04 28.17 4.49
C CYS A 282 -16.65 29.65 4.75
#